data_AF-A0A1G1TI85-F1
#
_entry.id   AF-A0A1G1TI85-F1
#
_cell.length_a   1.000
_cell.length_b   1.000
_cell.length_c   1.000
_cell.angle_alpha   90.00
_cell.angle_beta   90.00
_cell.angle_gamma   90.00
#
_symmetry.space_group_name_H-M   'P 1'
#
loop_
_entity.id
_entity.type
_entity.pdbx_description
1 polymer ?
#
loop_
_entity_poly.entity_id
_entity_poly.type
_entity_poly.pdbx_seq_one_letter_code
_entity_poly.pdbx_strand_id
1 'polypeptide(L)'
;MRWSSKDHEPWAFGLLMAVYLNKDFLKARSPAKRLLQLQVVDAAGQPANELRCFLRNVTALLWPVEVLVLLLGRRTRLGDTLAGTYVSRLAPGAASLWQDVRTYRATRYSLYTLGATFAFLLLVHAGGTYFFGL
;
A
#
# COMPACT_ATOMS: atom_id res chain seq x y z
N MET A 1 -2.94 -8.50 -40.99
CA MET A 1 -2.66 -8.86 -39.58
C MET A 1 -3.48 -7.93 -38.70
N ARG A 2 -4.66 -8.39 -38.25
CA ARG A 2 -5.66 -7.55 -37.57
C ARG A 2 -5.35 -7.60 -36.07
N TRP A 3 -4.67 -6.58 -35.56
CA TRP A 3 -4.53 -6.39 -34.11
C TRP A 3 -5.94 -6.20 -33.52
N SER A 4 -6.43 -7.20 -32.79
CA SER A 4 -7.64 -7.11 -31.98
C SER A 4 -7.28 -6.49 -30.64
N SER A 5 -7.48 -5.18 -30.49
CA SER A 5 -7.16 -4.42 -29.28
C SER A 5 -8.29 -4.46 -28.24
N LYS A 6 -8.90 -5.62 -27.99
CA LYS A 6 -10.13 -5.72 -27.18
C LYS A 6 -10.02 -6.43 -25.84
N ASP A 7 -8.82 -6.79 -25.40
CA ASP A 7 -8.64 -7.43 -24.10
C ASP A 7 -7.82 -6.50 -23.19
N HIS A 8 -8.46 -5.45 -22.67
CA HIS A 8 -7.92 -4.73 -21.52
C HIS A 8 -8.08 -5.65 -20.31
N GLU A 9 -7.11 -6.53 -20.07
CA GLU A 9 -7.13 -7.52 -19.00
C GLU A 9 -7.31 -6.86 -17.62
N PRO A 10 -8.55 -6.81 -17.07
CA PRO A 10 -8.84 -6.03 -15.87
C PRO A 10 -8.15 -6.64 -14.64
N TRP A 11 -7.79 -7.92 -14.72
CA TRP A 11 -7.05 -8.62 -13.68
C TRP A 11 -5.61 -8.10 -13.52
N ALA A 12 -4.96 -7.64 -14.60
CA ALA A 12 -3.59 -7.11 -14.52
C ALA A 12 -3.57 -5.81 -13.70
N PHE A 13 -4.54 -4.91 -13.96
CA PHE A 13 -4.73 -3.71 -13.16
C PHE A 13 -5.06 -4.03 -11.70
N GLY A 14 -5.98 -4.96 -11.45
CA GLY A 14 -6.32 -5.39 -10.10
C GLY A 14 -5.13 -5.97 -9.34
N LEU A 15 -4.30 -6.78 -10.00
CA LEU A 15 -3.08 -7.36 -9.44
C LEU A 15 -2.05 -6.27 -9.11
N LEU A 16 -1.80 -5.34 -10.03
CA LEU A 16 -0.89 -4.21 -9.79
C LEU A 16 -1.36 -3.36 -8.62
N MET A 17 -2.66 -3.11 -8.53
CA MET A 17 -3.26 -2.38 -7.41
C MET A 17 -3.09 -3.14 -6.09
N ALA A 18 -3.34 -4.46 -6.08
CA ALA A 18 -3.14 -5.30 -4.89
C ALA A 18 -1.69 -5.24 -4.39
N VAL A 19 -0.72 -5.37 -5.30
CA VAL A 19 0.71 -5.26 -5.00
C VAL A 19 1.06 -3.86 -4.48
N TYR A 20 0.53 -2.82 -5.12
CA TYR A 20 0.79 -1.43 -4.71
C TYR A 20 0.27 -1.14 -3.30
N LEU A 21 -0.97 -1.51 -3.00
CA LEU A 21 -1.60 -1.27 -1.70
C LEU A 21 -0.89 -2.03 -0.58
N ASN A 22 -0.39 -3.24 -0.88
CA ASN A 22 0.26 -4.12 0.07
C ASN A 22 1.79 -4.12 -0.01
N LYS A 23 2.41 -3.17 -0.73
CA LYS A 23 3.87 -3.13 -0.89
C LYS A 23 4.64 -3.05 0.42
N ASP A 24 4.01 -2.55 1.48
CA ASP A 24 4.58 -2.37 2.82
C ASP A 24 4.16 -3.47 3.82
N PHE A 25 3.45 -4.50 3.36
CA PHE A 25 2.87 -5.56 4.21
C PHE A 25 3.91 -6.27 5.09
N LEU A 26 5.08 -6.56 4.54
CA LEU A 26 6.13 -7.24 5.28
C LEU A 26 6.93 -6.25 6.13
N LYS A 27 6.78 -6.36 7.46
CA LYS A 27 7.53 -5.56 8.45
C LYS A 27 7.43 -4.04 8.21
N ALA A 28 6.30 -3.56 7.70
CA ALA A 28 6.04 -2.14 7.46
C ALA A 28 7.03 -1.49 6.47
N ARG A 29 7.53 -2.27 5.51
CA ARG A 29 8.58 -1.86 4.56
C ARG A 29 8.29 -2.41 3.18
N SER A 30 8.53 -1.59 2.16
CA SER A 30 8.59 -1.99 0.76
C SER A 30 10.03 -2.29 0.31
N PRO A 31 10.24 -2.90 -0.86
CA PRO A 31 11.59 -3.15 -1.38
C PRO A 31 12.43 -1.87 -1.43
N ALA A 32 11.87 -0.78 -1.95
CA ALA A 32 12.55 0.53 -2.00
C ALA A 32 12.88 1.08 -0.61
N LYS A 33 11.97 0.95 0.37
CA LYS A 33 12.23 1.41 1.74
C LYS A 33 13.35 0.61 2.41
N ARG A 34 13.50 -0.68 2.11
CA ARG A 34 14.62 -1.49 2.60
C ARG A 34 15.96 -0.97 2.09
N LEU A 35 16.05 -0.65 0.80
CA LEU A 35 17.26 -0.07 0.19
C LEU A 35 17.62 1.27 0.83
N LEU A 36 16.60 2.09 1.17
CA LEU A 36 16.78 3.41 1.78
C LEU A 36 16.88 3.38 3.31
N GLN A 37 16.84 2.20 3.94
CA GLN A 37 16.82 2.03 5.39
C GLN A 37 15.68 2.84 6.06
N LEU A 38 14.49 2.81 5.45
CA LEU A 38 13.28 3.45 5.96
C LEU A 38 12.30 2.39 6.46
N GLN A 39 11.52 2.73 7.48
CA GLN A 39 10.44 1.91 8.00
C GLN A 39 9.22 2.77 8.33
N VAL A 40 8.04 2.21 8.06
CA VAL A 40 6.78 2.81 8.53
C VAL A 40 6.57 2.37 9.96
N VAL A 41 6.43 3.33 10.86
CA VAL A 41 6.19 3.10 12.28
C VAL A 41 4.87 3.74 12.68
N ASP A 42 4.27 3.20 13.74
CA ASP A 42 3.11 3.81 14.35
C ASP A 42 3.50 4.94 15.32
N ALA A 43 2.49 5.60 15.89
CA ALA A 43 2.70 6.65 16.88
C ALA A 43 3.51 6.22 18.12
N ALA A 44 3.56 4.92 18.44
CA ALA A 44 4.36 4.36 19.52
C ALA A 44 5.80 4.01 19.10
N GLY A 45 6.17 4.29 17.84
CA GLY A 45 7.50 4.01 17.29
C GLY A 45 7.71 2.54 16.91
N GLN A 46 6.66 1.71 16.97
CA GLN A 46 6.74 0.30 16.58
C GLN A 46 6.45 0.12 15.09
N PRO A 47 6.95 -0.93 14.43
CA PRO A 47 6.61 -1.21 13.04
C PRO A 47 5.08 -1.25 12.84
N ALA A 48 4.58 -0.48 11.88
CA ALA A 48 3.15 -0.44 11.61
C ALA A 48 2.65 -1.82 11.13
N ASN A 49 1.48 -2.24 11.63
CA ASN A 49 0.86 -3.47 11.15
C ASN A 49 0.39 -3.35 9.68
N GLU A 50 0.02 -4.48 9.10
CA GLU A 50 -0.37 -4.63 7.69
C GLU A 50 -1.57 -3.74 7.35
N LEU A 51 -2.57 -3.69 8.25
CA LEU A 51 -3.80 -2.96 8.01
C LEU A 51 -3.56 -1.45 8.01
N ARG A 52 -2.74 -0.95 8.94
CA ARG A 52 -2.30 0.44 8.93
C ARG A 52 -1.54 0.77 7.65
N CYS A 53 -0.63 -0.10 7.22
CA CYS A 53 0.10 0.08 5.96
C CYS A 53 -0.84 0.12 4.73
N PHE A 54 -1.86 -0.73 4.71
CA PHE A 54 -2.88 -0.75 3.66
C PHE A 54 -3.69 0.55 3.64
N LEU A 55 -4.29 0.96 4.77
CA LEU A 55 -5.07 2.21 4.87
C LEU A 55 -4.24 3.42 4.44
N ARG A 56 -2.99 3.46 4.88
CA ARG A 56 -2.00 4.47 4.52
C ARG A 56 -1.71 4.49 3.02
N ASN A 57 -1.80 3.37 2.31
CA ASN A 57 -1.54 3.27 0.86
C ASN A 57 -2.79 3.48 -0.01
N VAL A 58 -4.00 3.21 0.50
CA VAL A 58 -5.27 3.51 -0.20
C VAL A 58 -5.37 5.02 -0.51
N THR A 59 -4.96 5.87 0.44
CA THR A 59 -4.96 7.33 0.24
C THR A 59 -4.05 7.81 -0.90
N ALA A 60 -3.12 6.99 -1.38
CA ALA A 60 -2.28 7.35 -2.53
C ALA A 60 -3.04 7.42 -3.86
N LEU A 61 -4.29 6.92 -3.92
CA LEU A 61 -5.17 7.22 -5.06
C LEU A 61 -5.51 8.70 -5.15
N LEU A 62 -5.51 9.38 -4.00
CA LEU A 62 -5.67 10.83 -3.89
C LEU A 62 -4.32 11.55 -3.98
N TRP A 63 -3.30 10.96 -4.61
CA TRP A 63 -1.96 11.54 -4.69
C TRP A 63 -1.93 13.00 -5.19
N PRO A 64 -2.77 13.47 -6.14
CA PRO A 64 -2.71 14.88 -6.55
C PRO A 64 -3.11 15.81 -5.40
N VAL A 65 -4.15 15.42 -4.66
CA VAL A 65 -4.61 16.15 -3.46
C VAL A 65 -3.55 16.09 -2.37
N GLU A 66 -2.94 14.92 -2.17
CA GLU A 66 -1.88 14.74 -1.18
C GLU A 66 -0.65 15.62 -1.48
N VAL A 67 -0.25 15.72 -2.76
CA VAL A 67 0.81 16.63 -3.21
C VAL A 67 0.45 18.08 -2.91
N LEU A 68 -0.76 18.53 -3.22
CA LEU A 68 -1.21 19.89 -2.92
C LEU A 68 -1.16 20.17 -1.40
N VAL A 69 -1.66 19.25 -0.58
CA VAL A 69 -1.66 19.40 0.88
C VAL A 69 -0.23 19.45 1.45
N LEU A 70 0.69 18.65 0.90
CA LEU A 70 2.11 18.69 1.29
C LEU A 70 2.77 20.02 0.88
N LEU A 71 2.46 20.55 -0.31
CA LEU A 71 2.94 21.86 -0.75
C LEU A 71 2.42 23.01 0.12
N LEU A 72 1.22 22.88 0.69
CA LEU A 72 0.63 23.83 1.63
C LEU A 72 1.24 23.76 3.06
N GLY A 73 2.35 23.04 3.24
CA GLY A 73 3.14 23.05 4.47
C GLY A 73 2.83 21.92 5.45
N ARG A 74 2.06 20.89 5.04
CA ARG A 74 1.94 19.68 5.87
C ARG A 74 3.26 18.90 5.88
N ARG A 75 3.64 18.45 7.07
CA ARG A 75 4.85 17.62 7.29
C ARG A 75 4.65 16.14 7.00
N THR A 76 3.41 15.67 7.00
CA THR A 76 3.05 14.26 6.82
C THR A 76 1.98 14.11 5.75
N ARG A 77 2.02 12.97 5.07
CA ARG A 77 1.06 12.64 4.01
C ARG A 77 -0.32 12.37 4.62
N LEU A 78 -1.39 12.50 3.84
CA LEU A 78 -2.75 12.28 4.35
C LEU A 78 -2.92 10.84 4.88
N GLY A 79 -2.36 9.87 4.18
CA GLY A 79 -2.33 8.48 4.63
C GLY A 79 -1.61 8.24 5.96
N ASP A 80 -0.55 9.02 6.24
CA ASP A 80 0.18 8.96 7.52
C ASP A 80 -0.73 9.41 8.66
N THR A 81 -1.47 10.50 8.45
CA THR A 81 -2.42 11.04 9.43
C THR A 81 -3.57 10.06 9.68
N LEU A 82 -4.16 9.52 8.61
CA LEU A 82 -5.30 8.60 8.69
C LEU A 82 -4.93 7.29 9.40
N ALA A 83 -3.76 6.73 9.10
CA ALA A 83 -3.32 5.46 9.67
C ALA A 83 -2.62 5.61 11.03
N GLY A 84 -2.37 6.84 11.49
CA GLY A 84 -1.60 7.12 12.71
C GLY A 84 -0.15 6.60 12.60
N THR A 85 0.48 6.83 11.45
CA THR A 85 1.83 6.33 11.13
C THR A 85 2.73 7.45 10.64
N TYR A 86 4.04 7.21 10.68
CA TYR A 86 5.06 8.07 10.05
C TYR A 86 6.22 7.21 9.53
N VAL A 87 7.10 7.80 8.73
CA VAL A 87 8.30 7.13 8.24
C VAL A 87 9.47 7.51 9.13
N SER A 88 10.16 6.50 9.66
CA SER A 88 11.40 6.65 10.43
C SER A 88 12.57 5.99 9.72
N ARG A 89 13.78 6.47 9.97
CA ARG A 89 15.02 5.84 9.50
C ARG A 89 15.39 4.70 10.45
N LEU A 90 15.70 3.55 9.88
CA LEU A 90 16.11 2.37 10.61
C LEU A 90 17.64 2.31 10.69
N ALA A 91 18.18 1.69 11.74
CA ALA A 91 19.63 1.50 11.86
C ALA A 91 20.18 0.67 10.67
N PRO A 92 21.41 0.96 10.21
CA PRO A 92 22.05 0.21 9.13
C PRO A 92 22.12 -1.29 9.44
N GLY A 93 21.96 -2.15 8.43
CA GLY A 93 21.98 -3.62 8.58
C GLY A 93 20.60 -4.27 8.73
N ALA A 94 19.52 -3.51 8.54
CA ALA A 94 18.17 -4.02 8.67
C ALA A 94 17.82 -5.13 7.64
N ALA A 95 17.15 -6.17 8.13
CA ALA A 95 16.92 -7.46 7.47
C ALA A 95 16.47 -7.42 6.00
N SER A 96 16.95 -8.41 5.23
CA SER A 96 16.61 -8.63 3.83
C SER A 96 15.15 -9.04 3.65
N LEU A 97 14.58 -8.77 2.47
CA LEU A 97 13.19 -9.14 2.16
C LEU A 97 12.96 -10.65 2.33
N TRP A 98 13.91 -11.48 1.90
CA TRP A 98 13.84 -12.93 2.03
C TRP A 98 13.80 -13.41 3.50
N GLN A 99 14.55 -12.76 4.39
CA GLN A 99 14.50 -13.06 5.82
C GLN A 99 13.14 -12.66 6.42
N ASP A 100 12.61 -11.50 6.04
CA ASP A 100 11.30 -11.04 6.49
C ASP A 100 10.19 -12.03 6.07
N VAL A 101 10.23 -12.54 4.84
CA VAL A 101 9.26 -13.54 4.35
C VAL A 101 9.36 -14.83 5.15
N ARG A 102 10.57 -15.37 5.33
CA ARG A 102 10.78 -16.64 6.06
C ARG A 102 10.37 -16.56 7.53
N THR A 103 10.51 -15.39 8.14
CA THR A 103 10.17 -15.18 9.56
C THR A 103 8.76 -14.63 9.76
N TYR A 104 8.04 -14.37 8.67
CA TYR A 104 6.71 -13.79 8.75
C TYR A 104 5.72 -14.76 9.39
N ARG A 105 4.93 -14.26 10.34
CA ARG A 105 3.83 -14.99 10.95
C ARG A 105 2.54 -14.25 10.65
N ALA A 106 1.60 -14.95 10.03
CA ALA A 106 0.28 -14.38 9.77
C ALA A 106 -0.39 -14.01 11.10
N THR A 107 -0.94 -12.79 11.13
CA THR A 107 -1.69 -12.25 12.26
C THR A 107 -3.13 -11.99 11.83
N ARG A 108 -4.01 -11.64 12.79
CA ARG A 108 -5.36 -11.16 12.46
C ARG A 108 -5.35 -9.95 11.53
N TYR A 109 -4.34 -9.08 11.64
CA TYR A 109 -4.21 -7.91 10.77
C TYR A 109 -3.84 -8.30 9.34
N SER A 110 -3.09 -9.38 9.16
CA SER A 110 -2.83 -9.98 7.85
C SER A 110 -4.14 -10.38 7.18
N LEU A 111 -5.02 -11.09 7.90
CA LEU A 111 -6.33 -11.51 7.39
C LEU A 111 -7.22 -10.30 7.07
N TYR A 112 -7.31 -9.32 7.97
CA TYR A 112 -8.07 -8.09 7.72
C TYR A 112 -7.55 -7.32 6.51
N THR A 113 -6.23 -7.30 6.32
CA THR A 113 -5.62 -6.59 5.18
C THR A 113 -5.90 -7.28 3.86
N LEU A 114 -5.84 -8.61 3.81
CA LEU A 114 -6.20 -9.38 2.62
C LEU A 114 -7.70 -9.21 2.29
N GLY A 115 -8.56 -9.31 3.30
CA GLY A 115 -9.99 -9.06 3.14
C GLY A 115 -10.31 -7.64 2.68
N ALA A 116 -9.66 -6.63 3.27
CA ALA A 116 -9.81 -5.23 2.87
C ALA A 116 -9.30 -4.98 1.45
N THR A 117 -8.20 -5.62 1.05
CA THR A 117 -7.69 -5.55 -0.33
C THR A 117 -8.70 -6.14 -1.30
N PHE A 118 -9.24 -7.32 -1.01
CA PHE A 118 -10.25 -7.95 -1.85
C PHE A 118 -11.51 -7.09 -1.98
N ALA A 119 -12.05 -6.60 -0.86
CA ALA A 119 -13.21 -5.72 -0.84
C ALA A 119 -12.96 -4.41 -1.62
N PHE A 120 -11.76 -3.83 -1.48
CA PHE A 120 -11.37 -2.63 -2.21
C PHE A 120 -11.32 -2.88 -3.73
N LEU A 121 -10.73 -3.99 -4.17
CA LEU A 121 -10.68 -4.35 -5.58
C LEU A 121 -12.08 -4.59 -6.16
N LEU A 122 -12.97 -5.26 -5.41
CA LEU A 122 -14.36 -5.42 -5.82
C LEU A 122 -15.08 -4.08 -5.97
N LEU A 123 -14.86 -3.15 -5.03
CA LEU A 123 -15.44 -1.81 -5.09
C LEU A 123 -14.94 -1.03 -6.32
N VAL A 124 -13.64 -1.10 -6.61
CA VAL A 124 -13.06 -0.45 -7.79
C VAL A 124 -13.59 -1.09 -9.08
N HIS A 125 -13.72 -2.41 -9.12
CA HIS A 125 -14.25 -3.12 -10.27
C HIS A 125 -15.74 -2.76 -10.51
N ALA A 126 -16.57 -2.84 -9.48
CA ALA A 126 -18.00 -2.51 -9.56
C ALA A 126 -18.24 -1.01 -9.87
N GLY A 127 -17.42 -0.12 -9.32
CA GLY A 127 -17.45 1.29 -9.69
C GLY A 127 -17.03 1.50 -11.14
N GLY A 128 -15.96 0.83 -11.59
CA GLY A 128 -15.49 0.89 -12.97
C GLY A 128 -16.58 0.48 -13.97
N THR A 129 -17.24 -0.65 -13.74
CA THR A 129 -18.31 -1.16 -14.60
C THR A 129 -19.54 -0.24 -14.58
N TYR A 130 -19.93 0.26 -13.39
CA TYR A 130 -21.12 1.12 -13.26
C TYR A 130 -20.93 2.53 -13.83
N PHE A 131 -19.77 3.16 -13.62
CA PHE A 131 -19.53 4.54 -14.05
C PHE A 131 -18.98 4.65 -15.48
N PHE A 132 -18.24 3.65 -15.97
CA PHE A 132 -17.58 3.72 -17.28
C PHE A 132 -18.09 2.69 -18.29
N GLY A 133 -19.04 1.82 -17.92
CA GLY A 133 -19.65 0.85 -18.84
C GLY A 133 -18.68 -0.21 -19.39
N LEU A 134 -17.60 -0.49 -18.64
CA LEU A 134 -16.66 -1.58 -18.89
C LEU A 134 -17.24 -2.94 -18.49
#